data_AF-A0A2G9TVV9-F1
#
_entry.id   AF-A0A2G9TVV9-F1
#
_cell.length_a   1.000
_cell.length_b   1.000
_cell.length_c   1.000
_cell.angle_alpha   90.00
_cell.angle_beta   90.00
_cell.angle_gamma   90.00
#
_symmetry.space_group_name_H-M   'P 1'
#
loop_
_entity.id
_entity.type
_entity.pdbx_description
1 polymer ?
#
loop_
_entity_poly.entity_id
_entity_poly.type
_entity_poly.pdbx_seq_one_letter_code
_entity_poly.pdbx_strand_id
1 'polypeptide(L)'
;MTRQSSTSSSPDENRRLRSTLKEKKRNIEINDAFEKLQRQLPHVPSSTRLPKIKTLRLALKYIEHLNTILSGDKQIMSDYMSNPRPLCVEDFAAVAMQEIQVSSHDNLIT
;
A
#
# COMPACT_ATOMS: atom_id res chain seq x y z
N MET A 1 -28.61 15.82 42.59
CA MET A 1 -27.20 15.88 43.05
C MET A 1 -26.31 15.24 41.99
N THR A 2 -25.55 16.05 41.27
CA THR A 2 -24.72 15.64 40.13
C THR A 2 -23.40 15.07 40.67
N ARG A 3 -23.14 13.77 40.46
CA ARG A 3 -21.83 13.18 40.81
C ARG A 3 -20.77 13.75 39.87
N GLN A 4 -19.93 14.64 40.39
CA GLN A 4 -18.69 15.04 39.75
C GLN A 4 -17.71 13.87 39.90
N SER A 5 -17.45 13.16 38.80
CA SER A 5 -16.38 12.16 38.72
C SER A 5 -15.06 12.88 38.50
N SER A 6 -14.41 13.33 39.58
CA SER A 6 -13.02 13.78 39.54
C SER A 6 -12.10 12.56 39.38
N THR A 7 -11.81 12.16 38.13
CA THR A 7 -10.83 11.10 37.86
C THR A 7 -9.42 11.67 37.93
N SER A 8 -8.83 11.68 39.12
CA SER A 8 -7.38 11.84 39.26
C SER A 8 -6.72 10.55 38.74
N SER A 9 -6.41 10.50 37.44
CA SER A 9 -5.72 9.37 36.83
C SER A 9 -4.36 9.16 37.51
N SER A 10 -4.07 7.92 37.87
CA SER A 10 -2.80 7.56 38.52
C SER A 10 -1.61 7.96 37.62
N PRO A 11 -0.43 8.31 38.18
CA PRO A 11 0.79 8.51 37.39
C PRO A 11 1.08 7.36 36.40
N ASP A 12 0.76 6.11 36.78
CA ASP A 12 0.91 4.94 35.92
C ASP A 12 -0.10 4.92 34.76
N GLU A 13 -1.33 5.38 35.00
CA GLU A 13 -2.37 5.51 33.99
C GLU A 13 -2.02 6.61 32.98
N ASN A 14 -1.52 7.74 33.47
CA ASN A 14 -1.02 8.83 32.63
C ASN A 14 0.18 8.39 31.78
N ARG A 15 1.09 7.57 32.33
CA ARG A 15 2.21 7.00 31.57
C ARG A 15 1.72 6.05 30.48
N ARG A 16 0.77 5.17 30.79
CA ARG A 16 0.14 4.26 29.81
C ARG A 16 -0.54 5.04 28.69
N LEU A 17 -1.36 6.04 29.03
CA LEU A 17 -2.06 6.88 28.06
C LEU A 17 -1.08 7.59 27.12
N ARG A 18 0.00 8.19 27.66
CA ARG A 18 1.06 8.81 26.84
C ARG A 18 1.70 7.81 25.87
N SER A 19 2.00 6.60 26.33
CA SER A 19 2.54 5.54 25.48
C SER A 19 1.57 5.13 24.37
N THR A 20 0.27 4.95 24.69
CA THR A 20 -0.77 4.63 23.70
C THR A 20 -0.92 5.72 22.65
N LEU A 21 -0.92 7.00 23.06
CA LEU A 21 -1.02 8.13 22.14
C LEU A 21 0.20 8.22 21.22
N LYS A 22 1.41 7.98 21.75
CA LYS A 22 2.64 7.93 20.96
C LYS A 22 2.58 6.82 19.91
N GLU A 23 2.13 5.63 20.30
CA GLU A 23 2.00 4.50 19.38
C GLU A 23 0.91 4.75 18.32
N LYS A 24 -0.21 5.37 18.70
CA LYS A 24 -1.24 5.80 17.76
C LYS A 24 -0.69 6.79 16.74
N LYS A 25 0.10 7.79 17.16
CA LYS A 25 0.75 8.75 16.27
C LYS A 25 1.70 8.05 15.28
N ARG A 26 2.54 7.14 15.77
CA ARG A 26 3.42 6.31 14.92
C ARG A 26 2.63 5.54 13.85
N ASN A 27 1.50 4.94 14.23
CA ASN A 27 0.66 4.20 13.28
C ASN A 27 0.02 5.11 12.23
N ILE A 28 -0.39 6.33 12.60
CA ILE A 28 -0.92 7.31 11.65
C ILE A 28 0.16 7.69 10.62
N GLU A 29 1.37 8.00 11.08
CA GLU A 29 2.50 8.35 10.19
C GLU A 29 2.85 7.21 9.22
N ILE A 30 2.87 5.97 9.71
CA ILE A 30 3.08 4.78 8.88
C ILE A 30 1.98 4.66 7.82
N ASN A 31 0.72 4.83 8.20
CA ASN A 31 -0.40 4.68 7.27
C ASN A 31 -0.39 5.77 6.20
N ASP A 32 -0.08 7.02 6.55
CA ASP A 32 0.09 8.11 5.58
C ASP A 32 1.22 7.80 4.58
N ALA A 33 2.35 7.23 5.04
CA ALA A 33 3.41 6.80 4.15
C ALA A 33 2.97 5.67 3.20
N PHE A 34 2.16 4.72 3.68
CA PHE A 34 1.58 3.65 2.83
C PHE A 34 0.61 4.21 1.79
N GLU A 35 -0.23 5.18 2.15
CA GLU A 35 -1.12 5.86 1.20
C GLU A 35 -0.33 6.65 0.15
N LYS A 36 0.76 7.32 0.54
CA LYS A 36 1.69 7.98 -0.38
C LYS A 36 2.31 6.98 -1.37
N LEU A 37 2.77 5.83 -0.91
CA LEU A 37 3.32 4.79 -1.76
C LEU A 37 2.25 4.26 -2.73
N GLN A 38 1.04 3.99 -2.24
CA GLN A 38 -0.05 3.47 -3.05
C GLN A 38 -0.44 4.42 -4.19
N ARG A 39 -0.40 5.74 -3.94
CA ARG A 39 -0.66 6.76 -4.98
C ARG A 39 0.36 6.74 -6.13
N GLN A 40 1.55 6.18 -5.93
CA GLN A 40 2.56 6.04 -6.99
C GLN A 40 2.36 4.76 -7.82
N LEU A 41 1.47 3.85 -7.40
CA LEU A 41 1.25 2.59 -8.11
C LEU A 41 0.23 2.80 -9.24
N PRO A 42 0.59 2.52 -10.51
CA PRO A 42 -0.34 2.65 -11.63
C PRO A 42 -1.43 1.59 -11.55
N HIS A 43 -2.61 1.93 -12.07
CA HIS A 43 -3.80 1.07 -12.10
C HIS A 43 -4.30 0.59 -10.72
N VAL A 44 -3.84 1.22 -9.63
CA VAL A 44 -4.41 1.08 -8.29
C VAL A 44 -5.35 2.25 -8.03
N PRO A 45 -6.68 2.03 -7.87
CA PRO A 45 -7.59 3.12 -7.53
C PRO A 45 -7.26 3.70 -6.15
N SER A 46 -7.30 5.03 -6.04
CA SER A 46 -7.02 5.75 -4.78
C SER A 46 -8.02 5.45 -3.66
N SER A 47 -9.22 4.98 -4.00
CA SER A 47 -10.26 4.54 -3.05
C SER A 47 -10.08 3.08 -2.60
N THR A 48 -9.21 2.29 -3.24
CA THR A 48 -9.00 0.89 -2.89
C THR A 48 -8.13 0.79 -1.64
N ARG A 49 -8.61 0.11 -0.61
CA ARG A 49 -7.77 -0.21 0.55
C ARG A 49 -6.96 -1.48 0.27
N LEU A 50 -5.72 -1.33 -0.18
CA LEU A 50 -4.82 -2.47 -0.39
C LEU A 50 -4.18 -2.93 0.93
N PRO A 51 -4.07 -4.25 1.16
CA PRO A 51 -3.21 -4.78 2.22
C PRO A 51 -1.78 -4.25 2.10
N LYS A 52 -1.12 -3.95 3.23
CA LYS A 52 0.25 -3.40 3.27
C LYS A 52 1.23 -4.26 2.46
N ILE A 53 1.16 -5.58 2.61
CA ILE A 53 2.00 -6.53 1.87
C ILE A 53 1.82 -6.43 0.35
N LYS A 54 0.59 -6.23 -0.14
CA LYS A 54 0.31 -6.07 -1.57
C LYS A 54 0.87 -4.76 -2.11
N THR A 55 0.76 -3.68 -1.33
CA THR A 55 1.35 -2.38 -1.69
C THR A 55 2.87 -2.50 -1.86
N LEU A 56 3.55 -3.21 -0.95
CA LEU A 56 4.99 -3.45 -1.05
C LEU A 56 5.36 -4.31 -2.25
N ARG A 57 4.62 -5.41 -2.50
CA ARG A 57 4.84 -6.29 -3.66
C ARG A 57 4.63 -5.55 -4.99
N LEU A 58 3.59 -4.73 -5.09
CA LEU A 58 3.34 -3.91 -6.29
C LEU A 58 4.43 -2.88 -6.50
N ALA A 59 4.88 -2.20 -5.43
CA ALA A 59 5.96 -1.22 -5.54
C ALA A 59 7.25 -1.83 -6.07
N LEU A 60 7.63 -3.01 -5.55
CA LEU A 60 8.80 -3.74 -6.03
C LEU A 60 8.67 -4.10 -7.52
N LYS A 61 7.55 -4.72 -7.90
CA LYS A 61 7.28 -5.10 -9.30
C LYS A 61 7.25 -3.89 -10.23
N TYR A 62 6.76 -2.74 -9.77
CA TYR A 62 6.72 -1.54 -10.58
C TYR A 62 8.12 -0.96 -10.81
N ILE A 63 8.99 -0.94 -9.79
CA ILE A 63 10.39 -0.55 -9.96
C ILE A 63 11.10 -1.48 -10.96
N GLU A 64 10.91 -2.79 -10.86
CA GLU A 64 11.46 -3.77 -11.81
C GLU A 64 10.95 -3.55 -13.24
N HIS A 65 9.66 -3.25 -13.39
CA HIS A 65 9.03 -2.94 -14.68
C HIS A 65 9.65 -1.68 -15.30
N LEU A 66 9.77 -0.60 -14.53
CA LEU A 66 10.39 0.65 -14.99
C LEU A 66 11.85 0.44 -15.40
N ASN A 67 12.62 -0.30 -14.62
CA ASN A 67 14.00 -0.65 -14.98
C ASN A 67 14.06 -1.42 -16.31
N THR A 68 13.13 -2.35 -16.53
CA THR A 68 13.05 -3.12 -17.78
C THR A 68 12.73 -2.23 -18.99
N ILE A 69 11.82 -1.26 -18.83
CA ILE A 69 11.53 -0.26 -19.86
C ILE A 69 12.78 0.56 -20.18
N LEU A 70 13.48 1.03 -19.16
CA LEU A 70 14.68 1.88 -19.31
C LEU A 70 15.83 1.15 -19.99
N SER A 71 16.00 -0.15 -19.75
CA SER A 71 17.01 -0.96 -20.46
C SER A 71 16.69 -1.14 -21.95
N GLY A 72 15.43 -1.08 -22.36
CA GLY A 72 15.01 -1.22 -23.76
C GLY A 72 15.11 -2.64 -24.34
N ASP A 73 15.56 -3.61 -23.54
CA ASP A 73 15.84 -4.97 -23.99
C ASP A 73 14.59 -5.84 -24.21
N LYS A 74 13.43 -5.40 -23.67
CA LYS A 74 12.20 -6.17 -23.70
C LYS A 74 11.22 -5.62 -24.72
N GLN A 75 10.87 -6.46 -25.69
CA GLN A 75 9.77 -6.22 -26.62
C GLN A 75 8.59 -7.14 -26.28
N ILE A 76 7.38 -6.66 -26.55
CA ILE A 76 6.14 -7.41 -26.39
C ILE A 76 5.34 -7.37 -27.69
N MET A 77 4.54 -8.41 -27.92
CA MET A 77 3.63 -8.46 -29.06
C MET A 77 2.47 -7.50 -28.82
N SER A 78 2.16 -6.64 -29.79
CA SER A 78 0.98 -5.77 -29.69
C SER A 78 -0.27 -6.49 -30.24
N ASP A 79 -1.41 -6.32 -29.57
CA ASP A 79 -2.69 -6.89 -30.02
C ASP A 79 -3.25 -6.21 -31.28
N TYR A 80 -2.79 -4.99 -31.59
CA TYR A 80 -3.37 -4.17 -32.66
C TYR A 80 -2.60 -4.25 -33.98
N MET A 81 -1.31 -4.58 -33.94
CA MET A 81 -0.45 -4.75 -35.09
C MET A 81 0.48 -5.91 -34.74
N SER A 82 0.55 -6.97 -35.55
CA SER A 82 1.30 -8.21 -35.32
C SER A 82 2.83 -8.05 -35.28
N ASN A 83 3.33 -6.86 -34.96
CA ASN A 83 4.72 -6.50 -34.87
C ASN A 83 5.13 -6.35 -33.39
N PRO A 84 6.34 -6.79 -33.02
CA PRO A 84 6.86 -6.56 -31.69
C PRO A 84 7.10 -5.06 -31.48
N ARG A 85 6.69 -4.57 -30.31
CA ARG A 85 6.94 -3.20 -29.86
C ARG A 85 7.71 -3.19 -28.54
N PRO A 86 8.43 -2.12 -28.20
CA PRO A 86 9.03 -1.98 -26.88
C PRO A 86 7.98 -2.08 -25.76
N LEU A 87 8.40 -2.62 -24.61
CA LEU A 87 7.62 -2.57 -23.38
C LEU A 87 7.39 -1.10 -22.97
N CYS A 88 6.17 -0.77 -22.59
CA CYS A 88 5.78 0.57 -22.14
C CYS A 88 5.13 0.54 -20.75
N VAL A 89 4.82 1.73 -20.21
CA VAL A 89 4.32 1.87 -18.84
C VAL A 89 2.92 1.26 -18.69
N GLU A 90 2.11 1.37 -19.74
CA GLU A 90 0.74 0.86 -19.81
C GLU A 90 0.68 -0.66 -19.69
N ASP A 91 1.77 -1.37 -20.01
CA ASP A 91 1.85 -2.82 -19.95
C ASP A 91 1.89 -3.38 -18.52
N PHE A 92 2.04 -2.50 -17.51
CA PHE A 92 1.97 -2.90 -16.11
C PHE A 92 0.53 -3.23 -15.65
N ALA A 93 -0.49 -2.82 -16.40
CA ALA A 93 -1.90 -2.96 -16.02
C ALA A 93 -2.28 -4.41 -15.64
N ALA A 94 -1.83 -5.40 -16.40
CA ALA A 94 -2.13 -6.81 -16.14
C ALA A 94 -1.54 -7.28 -14.80
N VAL A 95 -0.30 -6.89 -14.48
CA VAL A 95 0.38 -7.22 -13.23
C VAL A 95 -0.34 -6.58 -12.05
N ALA A 96 -0.72 -5.31 -12.18
CA ALA A 96 -1.47 -4.58 -11.16
C ALA A 96 -2.81 -5.25 -10.87
N MET A 97 -3.61 -5.55 -11.91
CA MET A 97 -4.91 -6.19 -11.76
C MET A 97 -4.80 -7.58 -11.11
N GLN A 98 -3.82 -8.39 -11.52
CA GLN A 98 -3.59 -9.72 -10.93
C GLN A 98 -3.27 -9.61 -9.44
N GLU A 99 -2.35 -8.73 -9.03
CA GLU A 99 -2.01 -8.60 -7.62
C GLU A 99 -3.20 -8.10 -6.77
N ILE A 100 -4.03 -7.19 -7.33
CA ILE A 100 -5.23 -6.71 -6.65
C ILE A 100 -6.25 -7.85 -6.47
N GLN A 101 -6.48 -8.65 -7.50
CA GLN A 101 -7.50 -9.71 -7.54
C GLN A 101 -7.14 -10.98 -6.75
N VAL A 102 -5.86 -11.32 -6.55
CA VAL A 102 -5.44 -12.52 -5.80
C VAL A 102 -6.03 -12.44 -4.38
N SER A 103 -7.10 -13.20 -4.14
CA SER A 103 -7.98 -13.11 -2.98
C SER A 103 -7.26 -13.04 -1.63
N SER A 104 -7.79 -12.13 -0.81
CA SER A 104 -7.90 -11.97 0.65
C SER A 104 -7.59 -13.12 1.65
N HIS A 105 -6.85 -14.17 1.30
CA HIS A 105 -6.67 -15.36 2.15
C HIS A 105 -5.61 -15.23 3.27
N ASP A 106 -4.80 -14.18 3.29
CA ASP A 106 -3.74 -14.01 4.32
C ASP A 106 -4.19 -13.21 5.56
N ASN A 107 -5.49 -13.15 5.86
CA ASN A 107 -6.03 -12.51 7.07
C ASN A 107 -6.64 -13.51 8.07
N LEU A 108 -6.06 -14.71 8.17
CA LEU A 108 -6.35 -15.61 9.29
C LEU A 108 -5.13 -15.72 10.21
N ILE A 109 -4.97 -14.69 11.06
CA ILE A 109 -4.36 -14.90 12.38
C ILE A 109 -5.44 -14.51 13.38
N THR A 110 -6.19 -15.53 13.82
CA THR A 110 -6.96 -15.53 15.06
C THR A 110 -6.07 -16.07 16.17
#